data_AF-A0A6B1BS02-F1
#
_entry.id   AF-A0A6B1BS02-F1
#
_cell.length_a   1.000
_cell.length_b   1.000
_cell.length_c   1.000
_cell.angle_alpha   90.00
_cell.angle_beta   90.00
_cell.angle_gamma   90.00
#
_symmetry.space_group_name_H-M   'P 1'
#
loop_
_entity.id
_entity.type
_entity.pdbx_description
1 polymer ?
#
loop_
_entity_poly.entity_id
_entity_poly.type
_entity_poly.pdbx_seq_one_letter_code
_entity_poly.pdbx_strand_id
1 'polypeptide(L)'
;MEQSRNEAFVESLQNYSLSELEDIYAHLDRDLFPERFDQVRAEIEARLKDFDPKSMDASTLTDSPGILRRLASSAIDFSMQVLVPFLIFFLLKSVLFPTAPTATAGGGRGGGRGGGGRGRGGGGGGGNQSDDLWSDITGFVGSAKDIAVGLIEGDPAAQSRAMIIWNDFGIILVILLVFRVFLTLSGWARSGFTPGMRELGIRVERVGGGIPTWSQAVGRFVLQPLLFIATLGFSGFWMLWDPDSRALHDKLLGTKLVRMVRTWEKTKTERRFE
;
A
#
# COMPACT_ATOMS: atom_id res chain seq x y z
N MET A 1 -30.16 -26.38 -36.68
CA MET A 1 -29.47 -26.40 -35.37
C MET A 1 -27.97 -26.15 -35.50
N GLU A 2 -27.30 -26.73 -36.49
CA GLU A 2 -25.85 -26.54 -36.69
C GLU A 2 -25.47 -25.12 -37.12
N GLN A 3 -26.20 -24.54 -38.07
CA GLN A 3 -26.00 -23.15 -38.51
C GLN A 3 -26.12 -22.13 -37.37
N SER A 4 -27.15 -22.25 -36.52
CA SER A 4 -27.32 -21.41 -35.33
C SER A 4 -26.19 -21.57 -34.30
N ARG A 5 -25.58 -22.78 -34.18
CA ARG A 5 -24.41 -22.99 -33.32
C ARG A 5 -23.14 -22.36 -33.90
N ASN A 6 -23.00 -22.34 -35.22
CA ASN A 6 -21.87 -21.69 -35.89
C ASN A 6 -21.99 -20.16 -35.81
N GLU A 7 -23.19 -19.60 -35.99
CA GLU A 7 -23.44 -18.16 -35.80
C GLU A 7 -23.14 -17.72 -34.36
N ALA A 8 -23.62 -18.47 -33.37
CA ALA A 8 -23.33 -18.20 -31.95
C ALA A 8 -21.83 -18.32 -31.62
N PHE A 9 -21.11 -19.24 -32.29
CA PHE A 9 -19.66 -19.36 -32.15
C PHE A 9 -18.94 -18.12 -32.71
N VAL A 10 -19.27 -17.69 -33.93
CA VAL A 10 -18.71 -16.47 -34.54
C VAL A 10 -18.98 -15.23 -33.69
N GLU A 11 -20.18 -15.12 -33.12
CA GLU A 11 -20.52 -14.03 -32.19
C GLU A 11 -19.67 -14.09 -30.90
N SER A 12 -19.38 -15.30 -30.40
CA SER A 12 -18.50 -15.47 -29.23
C SER A 12 -17.06 -15.03 -29.52
N LEU A 13 -16.55 -15.23 -30.74
CA LEU A 13 -15.20 -14.82 -31.15
C LEU A 13 -14.97 -13.31 -31.00
N GLN A 14 -16.01 -12.51 -31.20
CA GLN A 14 -15.93 -11.05 -31.03
C GLN A 14 -15.71 -10.62 -29.58
N ASN A 15 -15.95 -11.50 -28.60
CA ASN A 15 -15.78 -11.21 -27.18
C ASN A 15 -14.41 -11.62 -26.62
N TYR A 16 -13.64 -12.45 -27.33
CA TYR A 16 -12.30 -12.87 -26.90
C TYR A 16 -11.24 -11.82 -27.25
N SER A 17 -10.16 -11.73 -26.46
CA SER A 17 -8.95 -10.94 -26.78
C SER A 17 -8.13 -11.60 -27.90
N LEU A 18 -7.10 -10.92 -28.41
CA LEU A 18 -6.25 -11.50 -29.45
C LEU A 18 -5.43 -12.68 -28.90
N SER A 19 -4.91 -12.53 -27.69
CA SER A 19 -4.21 -13.62 -26.96
C SER A 19 -5.12 -14.81 -26.67
N GLU A 20 -6.38 -14.60 -26.29
CA GLU A 20 -7.35 -15.68 -26.11
C GLU A 20 -7.68 -16.38 -27.43
N LEU A 21 -7.79 -15.63 -28.53
CA LEU A 21 -7.99 -16.22 -29.86
C LEU A 21 -6.77 -17.04 -30.31
N GLU A 22 -5.55 -16.59 -30.04
CA GLU A 22 -4.33 -17.35 -30.32
C GLU A 22 -4.28 -18.65 -29.51
N ASP A 23 -4.68 -18.62 -28.24
CA ASP A 23 -4.75 -19.81 -27.39
C ASP A 23 -5.81 -20.80 -27.89
N ILE A 24 -7.00 -20.30 -28.26
CA ILE A 24 -8.05 -21.10 -28.89
C ILE A 24 -7.53 -21.71 -30.20
N TYR A 25 -6.88 -20.92 -31.05
CA TYR A 25 -6.32 -21.38 -32.32
C TYR A 25 -5.27 -22.48 -32.14
N ALA A 26 -4.42 -22.36 -31.11
CA ALA A 26 -3.38 -23.34 -30.80
C ALA A 26 -3.95 -24.69 -30.32
N HIS A 27 -5.09 -24.69 -29.63
CA HIS A 27 -5.70 -25.88 -29.04
C HIS A 27 -6.88 -26.44 -29.83
N LEU A 28 -7.35 -25.74 -30.87
CA LEU A 28 -8.47 -26.19 -31.69
C LEU A 28 -8.03 -27.29 -32.67
N ASP A 29 -8.66 -28.46 -32.56
CA ASP A 29 -8.41 -29.57 -33.46
C ASP A 29 -8.93 -29.27 -34.88
N ARG A 30 -7.99 -29.07 -35.80
CA ARG A 30 -8.26 -28.75 -37.22
C ARG A 30 -8.94 -29.88 -37.99
N ASP A 31 -8.75 -31.13 -37.55
CA ASP A 31 -9.30 -32.30 -38.24
C ASP A 31 -10.76 -32.52 -37.82
N LEU A 32 -11.09 -32.18 -36.57
CA LEU A 32 -12.45 -32.28 -36.03
C LEU A 32 -13.33 -31.06 -36.35
N PHE A 33 -12.76 -29.85 -36.41
CA PHE A 33 -13.53 -28.61 -36.59
C PHE A 33 -12.92 -27.64 -37.62
N PRO A 34 -12.81 -28.04 -38.90
CA PRO A 34 -12.14 -27.24 -39.94
C PRO A 34 -12.79 -25.86 -40.14
N GLU A 35 -14.13 -25.78 -40.17
CA GLU A 35 -14.83 -24.49 -40.35
C GLU A 35 -14.57 -23.50 -39.19
N ARG A 36 -14.52 -24.00 -37.95
CA ARG A 36 -14.26 -23.14 -36.78
C ARG A 36 -12.82 -22.66 -36.76
N PHE A 37 -11.89 -23.51 -37.20
CA PHE A 37 -10.49 -23.16 -37.33
C PHE A 37 -10.29 -22.01 -38.31
N ASP A 38 -10.93 -22.07 -39.48
CA ASP A 38 -10.88 -20.99 -40.47
C ASP A 38 -11.54 -19.70 -39.94
N GLN A 39 -12.64 -19.81 -39.18
CA GLN A 39 -13.30 -18.65 -38.57
C GLN A 39 -12.42 -17.95 -37.52
N VAL A 40 -11.76 -18.71 -36.63
CA VAL A 40 -10.83 -18.16 -35.63
C VAL A 40 -9.65 -17.49 -36.34
N ARG A 41 -9.08 -18.15 -37.35
CA ARG A 41 -7.97 -17.61 -38.14
C ARG A 41 -8.36 -16.31 -38.85
N ALA A 42 -9.51 -16.27 -39.51
CA ALA A 42 -9.98 -15.08 -40.22
C ALA A 42 -10.21 -13.91 -39.27
N GLU A 43 -10.72 -14.15 -38.06
CA GLU A 43 -10.89 -13.12 -37.03
C GLU A 43 -9.53 -12.59 -36.52
N ILE A 44 -8.54 -13.47 -36.29
CA ILE A 44 -7.17 -13.07 -35.93
C ILE A 44 -6.54 -12.21 -37.03
N GLU A 45 -6.61 -12.65 -38.29
CA GLU A 45 -6.06 -11.93 -39.44
C GLU A 45 -6.75 -10.56 -39.63
N ALA A 46 -8.06 -10.49 -39.46
CA ALA A 46 -8.82 -9.24 -39.52
C ALA A 46 -8.36 -8.24 -38.44
N ARG A 47 -8.12 -8.72 -37.21
CA ARG A 47 -7.64 -7.85 -36.10
C ARG A 47 -6.20 -7.42 -36.28
N LEU A 48 -5.32 -8.31 -36.75
CA LEU A 48 -3.92 -7.97 -37.04
C LEU A 48 -3.80 -6.93 -38.14
N LYS A 49 -4.71 -6.92 -39.10
CA LYS A 49 -4.75 -5.90 -40.16
C LYS A 49 -5.09 -4.51 -39.62
N ASP A 50 -5.94 -4.44 -38.60
CA ASP A 50 -6.33 -3.20 -37.93
C ASP A 50 -5.41 -2.84 -36.76
N PHE A 51 -4.43 -3.69 -36.43
CA PHE A 51 -3.51 -3.50 -35.32
C PHE A 51 -2.40 -2.51 -35.70
N ASP A 52 -2.38 -1.35 -35.04
CA ASP A 52 -1.24 -0.43 -35.04
C ASP A 52 -0.37 -0.67 -33.78
N PRO A 53 0.85 -1.22 -33.91
CA PRO A 53 1.73 -1.47 -32.77
C PRO A 53 2.02 -0.22 -31.94
N LYS A 54 2.01 0.98 -32.56
CA LYS A 54 2.31 2.23 -31.87
C LYS A 54 1.15 2.75 -31.02
N SER A 55 -0.09 2.32 -31.29
CA SER A 55 -1.26 2.79 -30.53
C SER A 55 -1.42 2.08 -29.18
N MET A 56 -0.89 0.87 -29.01
CA MET A 56 -0.94 0.15 -27.72
C MET A 56 0.05 0.69 -26.68
N ASP A 57 1.27 1.06 -27.10
CA ASP A 57 2.27 1.64 -26.21
C ASP A 57 1.93 3.09 -25.80
N ALA A 58 1.24 3.85 -26.65
CA ALA A 58 0.87 5.24 -26.40
C ALA A 58 -0.42 5.40 -25.57
N SER A 59 -1.37 4.45 -25.63
CA SER A 59 -2.65 4.52 -24.92
C SER A 59 -2.58 4.05 -23.46
N THR A 60 -1.49 3.39 -23.05
CA THR A 60 -1.37 2.81 -21.71
C THR A 60 -0.66 3.70 -20.68
N LEU A 61 0.00 4.79 -21.08
CA LEU A 61 0.93 5.56 -20.22
C LEU A 61 0.78 7.08 -20.20
N THR A 62 -0.23 7.65 -20.88
CA THR A 62 -0.16 9.06 -21.27
C THR A 62 -0.75 10.05 -20.27
N ASP A 63 -1.61 9.63 -19.36
CA ASP A 63 -2.21 10.56 -18.39
C ASP A 63 -1.42 10.62 -17.09
N SER A 64 -1.05 11.83 -16.68
CA SER A 64 -0.62 12.08 -15.31
C SER A 64 -1.75 11.72 -14.35
N PRO A 65 -1.52 10.84 -13.35
CA PRO A 65 -2.59 10.42 -12.47
C PRO A 65 -3.10 11.61 -11.65
N GLY A 66 -4.42 11.74 -11.57
CA GLY A 66 -5.06 12.79 -10.78
C GLY A 66 -4.64 12.75 -9.30
N ILE A 67 -4.68 13.92 -8.65
CA ILE A 67 -4.19 14.12 -7.28
C ILE A 67 -4.85 13.16 -6.29
N LEU A 68 -6.17 12.98 -6.38
CA LEU A 68 -6.90 12.06 -5.50
C LEU A 68 -6.36 10.63 -5.58
N ARG A 69 -6.00 10.15 -6.78
CA ARG A 69 -5.44 8.82 -6.98
C ARG A 69 -4.03 8.73 -6.40
N ARG A 70 -3.22 9.78 -6.53
CA ARG A 70 -1.87 9.85 -5.91
C ARG A 70 -1.95 9.85 -4.38
N LEU A 71 -2.88 10.62 -3.81
CA LEU A 71 -3.11 10.68 -2.36
C LEU A 71 -3.63 9.34 -1.83
N ALA A 72 -4.60 8.73 -2.51
CA ALA A 72 -5.11 7.41 -2.15
C ALA A 72 -4.00 6.34 -2.21
N SER A 73 -3.11 6.40 -3.22
CA SER A 73 -1.97 5.47 -3.33
C SER A 73 -1.05 5.61 -2.13
N SER A 74 -0.73 6.86 -1.78
CA SER A 74 0.15 7.17 -0.65
C SER A 74 -0.49 6.74 0.67
N ALA A 75 -1.81 6.90 0.81
CA ALA A 75 -2.56 6.45 1.98
C ALA A 75 -2.58 4.92 2.11
N ILE A 76 -2.77 4.19 1.00
CA ILE A 76 -2.72 2.72 0.97
C ILE A 76 -1.31 2.24 1.33
N ASP A 77 -0.28 2.82 0.72
CA ASP A 77 1.11 2.46 1.02
C ASP A 77 1.47 2.74 2.48
N PHE A 78 1.07 3.90 3.01
CA PHE A 78 1.27 4.22 4.42
C PHE A 78 0.55 3.23 5.33
N SER A 79 -0.70 2.91 5.02
CA SER A 79 -1.50 1.94 5.77
C SER A 79 -0.85 0.55 5.77
N MET A 80 -0.41 0.07 4.60
CA MET A 80 0.28 -1.21 4.49
C MET A 80 1.62 -1.22 5.23
N GLN A 81 2.38 -0.13 5.18
CA GLN A 81 3.71 -0.06 5.79
C GLN A 81 3.67 0.18 7.30
N VAL A 82 2.59 0.77 7.83
CA VAL A 82 2.44 1.09 9.25
C VAL A 82 1.50 0.11 9.94
N LEU A 83 0.27 -0.08 9.45
CA LEU A 83 -0.72 -0.90 10.13
C LEU A 83 -0.35 -2.37 10.12
N VAL A 84 0.13 -2.92 9.00
CA VAL A 84 0.42 -4.36 8.92
C VAL A 84 1.51 -4.77 9.91
N PRO A 85 2.69 -4.12 9.96
CA PRO A 85 3.71 -4.59 10.88
C PRO A 85 3.43 -4.13 12.32
N PHE A 86 2.63 -3.08 12.53
CA PHE A 86 2.07 -2.75 13.84
C PHE A 86 1.14 -3.87 14.34
N LEU A 87 0.20 -4.34 13.53
CA LEU A 87 -0.68 -5.47 13.87
C LEU A 87 0.12 -6.75 14.15
N ILE A 88 1.10 -7.07 13.31
CA ILE A 88 2.00 -8.21 13.52
C ILE A 88 2.76 -8.06 14.85
N PHE A 89 3.24 -6.85 15.17
CA PHE A 89 3.92 -6.59 16.43
C PHE A 89 3.00 -6.84 17.63
N PHE A 90 1.79 -6.28 17.65
CA PHE A 90 0.86 -6.48 18.77
C PHE A 90 0.43 -7.94 18.90
N LEU A 91 0.22 -8.62 17.78
CA LEU A 91 -0.05 -10.06 17.77
C LEU A 91 1.12 -10.84 18.38
N LEU A 92 2.36 -10.62 17.92
CA LEU A 92 3.55 -11.28 18.46
C LEU A 92 3.77 -10.95 19.94
N LYS A 93 3.58 -9.70 20.35
CA LYS A 93 3.69 -9.29 21.75
C LYS A 93 2.67 -10.03 22.62
N SER A 94 1.41 -10.12 22.17
CA SER A 94 0.36 -10.86 22.89
C SER A 94 0.65 -12.35 23.04
N VAL A 95 1.35 -12.95 22.07
CA VAL A 95 1.70 -14.39 22.08
C VAL A 95 2.97 -14.67 22.87
N LEU A 96 4.01 -13.84 22.72
CA LEU A 96 5.33 -14.05 23.34
C LEU A 96 5.39 -13.55 24.78
N PHE A 97 4.63 -12.50 25.09
CA PHE A 97 4.58 -11.88 26.42
C PHE A 97 3.12 -11.78 26.86
N PRO A 98 2.43 -12.91 27.08
CA PRO A 98 1.09 -12.88 27.63
C PRO A 98 1.16 -12.15 28.96
N THR A 99 0.46 -11.01 29.07
CA THR A 99 0.32 -10.30 30.34
C THR A 99 -0.25 -11.31 31.33
N ALA A 100 0.51 -11.65 32.37
CA ALA A 100 0.05 -12.57 33.39
C ALA A 100 -1.32 -12.06 33.86
N PRO A 101 -2.36 -12.93 33.95
CA PRO A 101 -3.60 -12.52 34.55
C PRO A 101 -3.24 -11.95 35.92
N THR A 102 -3.62 -10.70 36.17
CA THR A 102 -3.53 -10.10 37.51
C THR A 102 -4.27 -11.04 38.43
N ALA A 103 -3.52 -11.93 39.10
CA ALA A 103 -4.05 -12.79 40.12
C ALA A 103 -4.55 -11.83 41.20
N THR A 104 -5.87 -11.67 41.25
CA THR A 104 -6.56 -11.10 42.38
C THR A 104 -6.11 -11.90 43.59
N ALA A 105 -5.16 -11.33 44.34
CA ALA A 105 -4.62 -11.88 45.56
C ALA A 105 -5.74 -11.88 46.61
N GLY A 106 -6.64 -12.86 46.53
CA GLY A 106 -7.59 -13.20 47.57
C GLY A 106 -6.88 -13.94 48.70
N GLY A 107 -6.02 -13.22 49.42
CA GLY A 107 -5.39 -13.70 50.65
C GLY A 107 -6.44 -13.85 51.75
N GLY A 108 -6.66 -15.08 52.22
CA GLY A 108 -7.43 -15.34 53.42
C GLY A 108 -6.65 -14.99 54.69
N ARG A 109 -7.31 -14.35 55.67
CA ARG A 109 -7.17 -14.63 57.12
C ARG A 109 -8.00 -13.66 57.97
N GLY A 110 -8.66 -14.21 58.98
CA GLY A 110 -8.59 -13.69 60.34
C GLY A 110 -9.73 -12.78 60.80
N GLY A 111 -10.45 -13.23 61.82
CA GLY A 111 -11.57 -12.53 62.43
C GLY A 111 -11.20 -11.23 63.16
N GLY A 112 -12.19 -10.37 63.30
CA GLY A 112 -12.14 -9.14 64.08
C GLY A 112 -13.52 -8.49 64.13
N ARG A 113 -14.27 -8.77 65.19
CA ARG A 113 -15.57 -8.15 65.49
C ARG A 113 -15.38 -6.67 65.88
N GLY A 114 -16.18 -5.81 65.26
CA GLY A 114 -16.81 -4.66 65.93
C GLY A 114 -16.09 -3.31 65.83
N GLY A 115 -16.72 -2.37 65.13
CA GLY A 115 -16.36 -0.94 65.20
C GLY A 115 -16.91 -0.17 64.00
N GLY A 116 -18.04 0.52 64.18
CA GLY A 116 -18.79 1.16 63.11
C GLY A 116 -18.04 2.29 62.40
N GLY A 117 -18.28 2.40 61.10
CA GLY A 117 -17.84 3.52 60.28
C GLY A 117 -18.61 3.52 58.97
N ARG A 118 -19.60 4.42 58.86
CA ARG A 118 -20.30 4.71 57.60
C ARG A 118 -19.30 5.31 56.62
N GLY A 119 -18.94 4.56 55.59
CA GLY A 119 -18.07 4.98 54.48
C GLY A 119 -18.78 4.78 53.15
N ARG A 120 -19.13 5.90 52.54
CA ARG A 120 -19.91 6.08 51.32
C ARG A 120 -19.07 5.70 50.08
N GLY A 121 -19.65 4.88 49.20
CA GLY A 121 -19.46 4.87 47.73
C GLY A 121 -18.05 4.97 47.14
N GLY A 122 -17.63 3.91 46.45
CA GLY A 122 -16.55 3.96 45.47
C GLY A 122 -16.60 2.70 44.62
N GLY A 123 -17.42 2.70 43.57
CA GLY A 123 -17.45 1.64 42.57
C GLY A 123 -16.11 1.60 41.85
N GLY A 124 -15.27 0.63 42.19
CA GLY A 124 -14.06 0.29 41.45
C GLY A 124 -14.49 -0.38 40.15
N GLY A 125 -14.57 0.42 39.09
CA GLY A 125 -14.82 -0.04 37.73
C GLY A 125 -13.79 -1.08 37.33
N GLY A 126 -14.27 -2.20 36.80
CA GLY A 126 -13.44 -3.12 36.05
C GLY A 126 -12.87 -2.36 34.86
N GLY A 127 -11.59 -2.02 34.94
CA GLY A 127 -10.83 -1.48 33.83
C GLY A 127 -10.90 -2.48 32.69
N ASN A 128 -11.56 -2.09 31.62
CA ASN A 128 -11.61 -2.87 30.40
C ASN A 128 -10.19 -2.85 29.83
N GLN A 129 -9.65 -3.98 29.39
CA GLN A 129 -8.27 -4.09 28.87
C GLN A 129 -7.98 -3.14 27.68
N SER A 130 -9.03 -2.59 27.07
CA SER A 130 -8.96 -1.51 26.07
C SER A 130 -8.59 -0.15 26.66
N ASP A 131 -8.96 0.14 27.90
CA ASP A 131 -8.74 1.44 28.56
C ASP A 131 -7.26 1.62 28.93
N ASP A 132 -6.54 0.54 29.20
CA ASP A 132 -5.10 0.54 29.44
C ASP A 132 -4.31 0.88 28.16
N LEU A 133 -4.66 0.30 27.02
CA LEU A 133 -3.95 0.54 25.76
C LEU A 133 -4.12 1.99 25.25
N TRP A 134 -5.33 2.55 25.32
CA TRP A 134 -5.57 3.92 24.87
C TRP A 134 -5.00 4.97 25.84
N SER A 135 -5.01 4.70 27.15
CA SER A 135 -4.35 5.57 28.13
C SER A 135 -2.82 5.50 28.02
N ASP A 136 -2.25 4.33 27.72
CA ASP A 136 -0.82 4.17 27.41
C ASP A 136 -0.42 4.92 26.14
N ILE A 137 -1.21 4.81 25.05
CA ILE A 137 -0.96 5.53 23.79
C ILE A 137 -1.06 7.05 23.99
N THR A 138 -2.09 7.53 24.68
CA THR A 138 -2.29 8.98 24.90
C THR A 138 -1.29 9.56 25.89
N GLY A 139 -0.93 8.81 26.94
CA GLY A 139 0.16 9.14 27.86
C GLY A 139 1.52 9.15 27.17
N PHE A 140 1.77 8.23 26.24
CA PHE A 140 2.95 8.22 25.38
C PHE A 140 3.03 9.46 24.50
N VAL A 141 1.96 9.80 23.76
CA VAL A 141 1.93 10.99 22.89
C VAL A 141 2.04 12.28 23.71
N GLY A 142 1.36 12.34 24.85
CA GLY A 142 1.39 13.50 25.75
C GLY A 142 2.76 13.73 26.40
N SER A 143 3.50 12.66 26.72
CA SER A 143 4.82 12.76 27.36
C SER A 143 5.98 12.98 26.40
N ALA A 144 5.76 12.86 25.09
CA ALA A 144 6.81 12.99 24.08
C ALA A 144 7.52 14.36 24.13
N LYS A 145 6.78 15.44 24.39
CA LYS A 145 7.35 16.78 24.54
C LYS A 145 8.26 16.88 25.76
N ASP A 146 7.80 16.38 26.91
CA ASP A 146 8.56 16.48 28.17
C ASP A 146 9.82 15.62 28.14
N ILE A 147 9.74 14.46 27.50
CA ILE A 147 10.91 13.60 27.25
C ILE A 147 11.89 14.31 26.31
N ALA A 148 11.42 14.92 25.22
CA ALA A 148 12.28 15.63 24.28
C ALA A 148 12.99 16.82 24.93
N VAL A 149 12.27 17.64 25.70
CA VAL A 149 12.84 18.79 26.43
C VAL A 149 13.82 18.31 27.50
N GLY A 150 13.43 17.32 28.31
CA GLY A 150 14.32 16.78 29.36
C GLY A 150 15.58 16.12 28.80
N LEU A 151 15.52 15.49 27.62
CA LEU A 151 16.72 14.97 26.94
C LEU A 151 17.69 16.08 26.51
N ILE A 152 17.16 17.20 26.01
CA ILE A 152 17.96 18.38 25.63
C ILE A 152 18.61 19.01 26.86
N GLU A 153 17.87 19.07 27.98
CA GLU A 153 18.33 19.63 29.25
C GLU A 153 19.23 18.68 30.05
N GLY A 154 19.39 17.43 29.61
CA GLY A 154 20.22 16.43 30.26
C GLY A 154 19.61 15.82 31.54
N ASP A 155 18.29 15.87 31.69
CA ASP A 155 17.57 15.30 32.84
C ASP A 155 17.70 13.76 32.88
N PRO A 156 18.28 13.18 33.95
CA PRO A 156 18.39 11.74 34.12
C PRO A 156 17.05 11.00 34.13
N ALA A 157 15.97 11.65 34.59
CA ALA A 157 14.63 11.05 34.58
C ALA A 157 14.08 10.95 33.16
N ALA A 158 14.24 11.99 32.34
CA ALA A 158 13.92 11.94 30.91
C ALA A 158 14.73 10.88 30.16
N GLN A 159 16.03 10.74 30.45
CA GLN A 159 16.88 9.69 29.86
C GLN A 159 16.39 8.29 30.21
N SER A 160 16.03 8.04 31.46
CA SER A 160 15.51 6.75 31.92
C SER A 160 14.18 6.41 31.25
N ARG A 161 13.28 7.39 31.11
CA ARG A 161 11.98 7.22 30.41
C ARG A 161 12.17 6.94 28.92
N ALA A 162 13.08 7.65 28.26
CA ALA A 162 13.40 7.42 26.85
C ALA A 162 13.97 6.01 26.62
N MET A 163 14.81 5.52 27.55
CA MET A 163 15.40 4.19 27.46
C MET A 163 14.34 3.07 27.59
N ILE A 164 13.37 3.23 28.50
CA ILE A 164 12.24 2.30 28.65
C ILE A 164 11.44 2.23 27.34
N ILE A 165 11.07 3.38 26.79
CA ILE A 165 10.34 3.47 25.52
C ILE A 165 11.14 2.82 24.37
N TRP A 166 12.44 3.09 24.30
CA TRP A 166 13.30 2.50 23.28
C TRP A 166 13.37 0.98 23.41
N ASN A 167 13.43 0.45 24.62
CA ASN A 167 13.43 -1.00 24.84
C ASN A 167 12.10 -1.64 24.44
N ASP A 168 10.98 -0.95 24.70
CA ASP A 168 9.64 -1.47 24.40
C ASP A 168 9.26 -1.36 22.92
N PHE A 169 9.69 -0.31 22.23
CA PHE A 169 9.25 0.01 20.87
C PHE A 169 10.38 0.26 19.86
N GLY A 170 11.57 0.66 20.31
CA GLY A 170 12.67 1.09 19.44
C GLY A 170 13.10 0.03 18.44
N ILE A 171 13.24 -1.23 18.88
CA ILE A 171 13.58 -2.34 17.99
C ILE A 171 12.52 -2.52 16.88
N ILE A 172 11.24 -2.39 17.23
CA ILE A 172 10.14 -2.54 16.26
C ILE A 172 10.10 -1.37 15.29
N LEU A 173 10.33 -0.14 15.76
CA LEU A 173 10.45 1.03 14.90
C LEU A 173 11.59 0.88 13.90
N VAL A 174 12.72 0.30 14.31
CA VAL A 174 13.83 -0.03 13.40
C VAL A 174 13.43 -1.10 12.38
N ILE A 175 12.79 -2.19 12.81
CA ILE A 175 12.30 -3.24 11.91
C ILE A 175 11.30 -2.68 10.90
N LEU A 176 10.35 -1.86 11.36
CA LEU A 176 9.37 -1.15 10.54
C LEU A 176 10.05 -0.25 9.49
N LEU A 177 11.05 0.52 9.91
CA LEU A 177 11.83 1.38 9.02
C LEU A 177 12.57 0.56 7.97
N VAL A 178 13.25 -0.51 8.36
CA VAL A 178 13.97 -1.40 7.44
C VAL A 178 13.01 -2.05 6.46
N PHE A 179 11.87 -2.56 6.92
CA PHE A 179 10.83 -3.15 6.08
C PHE A 179 10.30 -2.14 5.06
N ARG A 180 10.00 -0.91 5.51
CA ARG A 180 9.56 0.20 4.65
C ARG A 180 10.60 0.55 3.59
N VAL A 181 11.86 0.71 3.99
CA VAL A 181 12.98 0.99 3.06
C VAL A 181 13.08 -0.12 2.03
N PHE A 182 13.08 -1.38 2.48
CA PHE A 182 13.22 -2.54 1.60
C PHE A 182 12.08 -2.62 0.58
N LEU A 183 10.82 -2.58 1.02
CA LEU A 183 9.66 -2.67 0.12
C LEU A 183 9.60 -1.50 -0.86
N THR A 184 9.82 -0.28 -0.37
CA THR A 184 9.66 0.93 -1.20
C THR A 184 10.77 1.03 -2.25
N LEU A 185 12.03 0.86 -1.83
CA LEU A 185 13.17 0.96 -2.75
C LEU A 185 13.17 -0.18 -3.76
N SER A 186 12.93 -1.42 -3.32
CA SER A 186 12.89 -2.56 -4.23
C SER A 186 11.72 -2.47 -5.22
N GLY A 187 10.54 -2.02 -4.77
CA GLY A 187 9.38 -1.80 -5.64
C GLY A 187 9.66 -0.76 -6.73
N TRP A 188 10.17 0.41 -6.35
CA TRP A 188 10.49 1.46 -7.33
C TRP A 188 11.62 1.06 -8.28
N ALA A 189 12.72 0.48 -7.78
CA ALA A 189 13.87 0.18 -8.61
C ALA A 189 13.70 -1.07 -9.51
N ARG A 190 12.80 -2.00 -9.16
CA ARG A 190 12.57 -3.22 -9.95
C ARG A 190 11.40 -3.12 -10.91
N SER A 191 10.33 -2.44 -10.54
CA SER A 191 9.09 -2.43 -11.33
C SER A 191 8.50 -1.03 -11.51
N GLY A 192 8.90 -0.07 -10.67
CA GLY A 192 8.32 1.28 -10.63
C GLY A 192 7.03 1.34 -9.80
N PHE A 193 6.73 0.30 -9.01
CA PHE A 193 5.49 0.21 -8.23
C PHE A 193 5.76 -0.04 -6.75
N THR A 194 4.99 0.62 -5.90
CA THR A 194 4.66 0.14 -4.56
C THR A 194 3.32 -0.61 -4.58
N PRO A 195 2.97 -1.37 -3.53
CA PRO A 195 1.69 -2.06 -3.45
C PRO A 195 0.47 -1.16 -3.70
N GLY A 196 0.41 0.02 -3.07
CA GLY A 196 -0.67 0.98 -3.25
C GLY A 196 -0.67 1.60 -4.65
N MET A 197 0.51 1.84 -5.22
CA MET A 197 0.62 2.32 -6.60
C MET A 197 0.11 1.30 -7.62
N ARG A 198 0.44 0.01 -7.42
CA ARG A 198 -0.08 -1.09 -8.24
C ARG A 198 -1.61 -1.18 -8.13
N GLU A 199 -2.12 -1.09 -6.91
CA GLU A 199 -3.56 -1.07 -6.63
C GLU A 199 -4.24 0.23 -7.05
N LEU A 200 -3.50 1.24 -7.53
CA LEU A 200 -4.06 2.43 -8.15
C LEU A 200 -3.71 2.60 -9.62
N GLY A 201 -3.01 1.63 -10.23
CA GLY A 201 -2.57 1.73 -11.63
C GLY A 201 -1.69 2.96 -11.83
N ILE A 202 -0.81 3.26 -10.88
CA ILE A 202 0.17 4.35 -10.97
C ILE A 202 1.55 3.70 -11.05
N ARG A 203 2.40 4.18 -11.95
CA ARG A 203 3.80 3.76 -12.02
C ARG A 203 4.73 4.96 -11.91
N VAL A 204 5.87 4.77 -11.25
CA VAL A 204 7.01 5.68 -11.35
C VAL A 204 7.83 5.31 -12.58
N GLU A 205 8.11 6.29 -13.42
CA GLU A 205 9.03 6.14 -14.55
C GLU A 205 10.06 7.26 -14.59
N ARG A 206 11.14 7.04 -15.34
CA ARG A 206 12.07 8.12 -15.71
C ARG A 206 11.43 9.03 -16.75
N VAL A 207 11.88 10.28 -16.83
CA VAL A 207 11.40 11.22 -17.87
C VAL A 207 11.63 10.67 -19.28
N GLY A 208 12.75 9.97 -19.50
CA GLY A 208 13.06 9.25 -20.75
C GLY A 208 12.39 7.87 -20.90
N GLY A 209 11.48 7.50 -20.00
CA GLY A 209 10.79 6.21 -20.01
C GLY A 209 11.52 5.11 -19.23
N GLY A 210 10.77 4.05 -18.94
CA GLY A 210 11.27 2.86 -18.24
C GLY A 210 11.44 3.05 -16.73
N ILE A 211 11.93 1.97 -16.10
CA ILE A 211 11.99 1.83 -14.64
C ILE A 211 13.04 2.81 -14.05
N PRO A 212 12.76 3.43 -12.89
CA PRO A 212 13.72 4.24 -12.16
C PRO A 212 15.00 3.47 -11.78
N THR A 213 16.12 4.19 -11.77
CA THR A 213 17.38 3.63 -11.23
C THR A 213 17.35 3.55 -9.70
N TRP A 214 18.23 2.75 -9.09
CA TRP A 214 18.36 2.68 -7.63
C TRP A 214 18.70 4.03 -7.00
N SER A 215 19.57 4.82 -7.62
CA SER A 215 19.90 6.17 -7.11
C SER A 215 18.70 7.09 -7.13
N GLN A 216 17.85 7.02 -8.17
CA GLN A 216 16.59 7.76 -8.21
C GLN A 216 15.60 7.25 -7.16
N ALA A 217 15.48 5.95 -6.94
CA ALA A 217 14.61 5.39 -5.92
C ALA A 217 15.03 5.82 -4.50
N VAL A 218 16.33 5.77 -4.19
CA VAL A 218 16.89 6.25 -2.92
C VAL A 218 16.72 7.76 -2.79
N GLY A 219 17.01 8.51 -3.86
CA GLY A 219 16.79 9.94 -3.91
C GLY A 219 15.33 10.30 -3.62
N ARG A 220 14.36 9.57 -4.19
CA ARG A 220 12.93 9.78 -3.90
C ARG A 220 12.62 9.52 -2.44
N PHE A 221 13.13 8.42 -1.89
CA PHE A 221 12.89 8.05 -0.50
C PHE A 221 13.36 9.10 0.50
N VAL A 222 14.48 9.78 0.21
CA VAL A 222 15.06 10.82 1.07
C VAL A 222 14.48 12.21 0.78
N LEU A 223 14.45 12.62 -0.49
CA LEU A 223 14.04 13.97 -0.88
C LEU A 223 12.55 14.20 -0.72
N GLN A 224 11.70 13.18 -0.91
CA GLN A 224 10.26 13.33 -0.75
C GLN A 224 9.89 13.82 0.66
N PRO A 225 10.26 13.13 1.78
CA PRO A 225 9.96 13.62 3.12
C PRO A 225 10.73 14.90 3.47
N LEU A 226 12.00 15.03 3.06
CA LEU A 226 12.81 16.20 3.37
C LEU A 226 12.21 17.48 2.78
N LEU A 227 11.86 17.46 1.48
CA LEU A 227 11.22 18.60 0.82
C LEU A 227 9.81 18.82 1.35
N PHE A 228 9.07 17.76 1.68
CA PHE A 228 7.74 17.90 2.27
C PHE A 228 7.81 18.67 3.58
N ILE A 229 8.73 18.31 4.49
CA ILE A 229 8.91 19.01 5.76
C ILE A 229 9.44 20.43 5.54
N ALA A 230 10.51 20.59 4.76
CA ALA A 230 11.16 21.89 4.53
C ALA A 230 10.24 22.94 3.89
N THR A 231 9.23 22.50 3.13
CA THR A 231 8.28 23.38 2.45
C THR A 231 6.88 23.37 3.07
N LEU A 232 6.73 22.79 4.27
CA LEU A 232 5.44 22.63 4.96
C LEU A 232 4.35 21.99 4.06
N GLY A 233 4.76 21.00 3.26
CA GLY A 233 3.92 20.21 2.37
C GLY A 233 3.82 20.73 0.93
N PHE A 234 4.25 21.96 0.67
CA PHE A 234 4.10 22.59 -0.65
C PHE A 234 4.82 21.85 -1.78
N SER A 235 5.97 21.22 -1.51
CA SER A 235 6.72 20.42 -2.48
C SER A 235 5.92 19.25 -3.08
N GLY A 236 4.96 18.70 -2.33
CA GLY A 236 4.04 17.67 -2.83
C GLY A 236 2.99 18.26 -3.76
N PHE A 237 2.45 19.43 -3.42
CA PHE A 237 1.44 20.13 -4.23
C PHE A 237 2.00 20.79 -5.48
N TRP A 238 3.32 20.89 -5.64
CA TRP A 238 3.97 21.44 -6.83
C TRP A 238 3.44 20.88 -8.17
N MET A 239 2.97 19.62 -8.16
CA MET A 239 2.32 18.98 -9.31
C MET A 239 1.07 19.71 -9.84
N LEU A 240 0.44 20.58 -9.05
CA LEU A 240 -0.70 21.40 -9.47
C LEU A 240 -0.32 22.52 -10.44
N TRP A 241 0.92 22.99 -10.37
CA TRP A 241 1.42 24.11 -11.17
C TRP A 241 2.42 23.68 -12.24
N ASP A 242 3.02 22.50 -12.11
CA ASP A 242 3.95 21.97 -13.10
C ASP A 242 3.19 21.51 -14.37
N PRO A 243 3.60 21.94 -15.58
CA PRO A 243 2.91 21.56 -16.82
C PRO A 243 2.91 20.05 -17.07
N ASP A 244 3.90 19.34 -16.53
CA ASP A 244 4.00 17.87 -16.62
C ASP A 244 3.39 17.16 -15.40
N SER A 245 2.71 17.88 -14.51
CA SER A 245 2.10 17.38 -13.27
C SER A 245 3.08 16.59 -12.39
N ARG A 246 4.34 17.04 -12.30
CA ARG A 246 5.38 16.41 -11.47
C ARG A 246 5.48 17.08 -10.10
N ALA A 247 5.64 16.27 -9.06
CA ALA A 247 5.98 16.81 -7.74
C ALA A 247 7.42 17.36 -7.75
N LEU A 248 7.77 18.21 -6.79
CA LEU A 248 9.09 18.86 -6.78
C LEU A 248 10.23 17.84 -6.71
N HIS A 249 10.09 16.80 -5.89
CA HIS A 249 11.06 15.70 -5.80
C HIS A 249 11.18 14.89 -7.10
N ASP A 250 10.06 14.68 -7.81
CA ASP A 250 10.03 13.99 -9.09
C ASP A 250 10.83 14.76 -10.14
N LYS A 251 10.63 16.09 -10.18
CA LYS A 251 11.30 17.00 -11.10
C LYS A 251 12.80 17.04 -10.87
N LEU A 252 13.24 17.13 -9.61
CA LEU A 252 14.66 17.13 -9.24
C LEU A 252 15.36 15.81 -9.59
N LEU A 253 14.64 14.69 -9.53
CA LEU A 253 15.19 13.35 -9.78
C LEU A 253 15.01 12.86 -11.22
N GLY A 254 14.40 13.67 -12.09
CA GLY A 254 14.11 13.27 -13.47
C GLY A 254 13.17 12.06 -13.55
N THR A 255 12.20 11.99 -12.65
CA THR A 255 11.16 10.96 -12.62
C THR A 255 9.78 11.57 -12.83
N LYS A 256 8.80 10.74 -13.18
CA LYS A 256 7.40 11.13 -13.36
C LYS A 256 6.49 9.99 -12.92
N LEU A 257 5.27 10.34 -12.51
CA LEU A 257 4.21 9.38 -12.27
C LEU A 257 3.36 9.28 -13.53
N VAL A 258 3.16 8.07 -14.02
CA VAL A 258 2.30 7.76 -15.17
C VAL A 258 1.12 6.91 -14.71
N ARG A 259 -0.04 7.14 -15.30
CA ARG A 259 -1.20 6.27 -15.10
C ARG A 259 -1.09 5.09 -16.05
N MET A 260 -1.30 3.91 -15.51
CA MET A 260 -1.54 2.69 -16.27
C MET A 260 -3.02 2.35 -16.27
N VAL A 261 -3.55 2.09 -17.46
CA VAL A 261 -4.90 1.54 -17.60
C VAL A 261 -4.86 0.10 -17.14
N ARG A 262 -5.65 -0.23 -16.12
CA ARG A 262 -5.74 -1.60 -15.61
C ARG A 262 -6.63 -2.43 -16.51
N THR A 263 -6.39 -3.73 -16.58
CA THR A 263 -7.15 -4.67 -17.42
C THR A 263 -8.66 -4.58 -17.23
N TRP A 264 -9.14 -4.34 -16.00
CA TRP A 264 -10.57 -4.18 -15.74
C TRP A 264 -11.14 -2.77 -16.03
N GLU A 265 -10.27 -1.77 -16.18
CA GLU A 265 -10.65 -0.42 -16.61
C GLU A 265 -10.71 -0.32 -18.15
N LYS A 266 -10.13 -1.29 -18.87
CA LYS A 266 -10.13 -1.35 -20.34
C LYS A 266 -11.51 -1.68 -20.87
N THR A 267 -11.96 -0.89 -21.83
CA THR A 267 -13.16 -1.19 -22.63
C THR A 267 -12.99 -2.52 -23.38
N LYS A 268 -14.09 -3.12 -23.83
CA LYS A 268 -14.03 -4.34 -24.66
C LYS A 268 -13.15 -4.13 -25.90
N THR A 269 -13.23 -2.97 -26.53
CA THR A 269 -12.46 -2.62 -27.73
C THR A 269 -10.96 -2.54 -27.45
N GLU A 270 -10.55 -2.02 -26.29
CA GLU A 270 -9.14 -1.95 -25.90
C GLU A 270 -8.56 -3.31 -25.51
N ARG A 271 -9.37 -4.20 -24.92
CA ARG A 271 -8.98 -5.58 -24.62
C ARG A 271 -8.89 -6.47 -25.86
N ARG A 272 -9.52 -6.06 -26.97
CA ARG A 272 -9.58 -6.83 -28.22
C ARG A 272 -8.18 -7.14 -28.80
N PHE A 273 -7.19 -6.33 -28.44
CA PHE A 273 -5.81 -6.38 -28.96
C PHE A 273 -4.77 -6.79 -27.90
N GLU A 274 -5.17 -7.07 -26.65
CA GLU A 274 -4.31 -7.74 -25.67
C GLU A 274 -4.17 -9.23 -25.97
#